data_AF-A0A8X7CD47-F1
#
_entry.id   AF-A0A8X7CD47-F1
#
_cell.length_a   1.000
_cell.length_b   1.000
_cell.length_c   1.000
_cell.angle_alpha   90.00
_cell.angle_beta   90.00
_cell.angle_gamma   90.00
#
_symmetry.space_group_name_H-M   'P 1'
#
loop_
_entity.id
_entity.type
_entity.pdbx_description
1 polymer ?
#
loop_
_entity_poly.entity_id
_entity_poly.type
_entity_poly.pdbx_seq_one_letter_code
_entity_poly.pdbx_strand_id
1 'polypeptide(L)'
;MDLDRQTKTSTILEETDLAIGEKQPILLPEKSQFTELLVLREHIAVFHSVVSATLTQIKRTFWVPKARQLVVKRLIKRCAVFHEYAAKPADQVTAQLPRERITKSPPPLKSQASTFQDRFL
;
A
#
# COMPACT_ATOMS: atom_id res chain seq x y z
N MET A 1 -16.21 3.85 55.26
CA MET A 1 -16.63 3.53 53.89
C MET A 1 -15.53 4.02 52.97
N ASP A 2 -14.77 3.04 52.49
CA ASP A 2 -13.52 3.09 51.76
C ASP A 2 -13.59 3.86 50.44
N LEU A 3 -12.50 4.55 50.08
CA LEU A 3 -11.66 4.09 48.98
C LEU A 3 -10.23 4.65 49.07
N ASP A 4 -9.40 3.97 49.85
CA ASP A 4 -7.94 3.99 49.73
C ASP A 4 -7.49 3.03 48.62
N ARG A 5 -6.60 3.50 47.74
CA ARG A 5 -5.43 2.82 47.12
C ARG A 5 -5.12 3.51 45.79
N GLN A 6 -3.96 4.09 45.51
CA GLN A 6 -2.66 4.13 46.16
C GLN A 6 -1.91 5.35 45.58
N THR A 7 -1.25 6.12 46.44
CA THR A 7 -0.13 6.98 46.04
C THR A 7 1.20 6.26 46.29
N LYS A 8 2.19 6.57 45.44
CA LYS A 8 3.67 6.48 45.61
C LYS A 8 4.39 5.23 45.09
N THR A 9 5.11 5.44 43.99
CA THR A 9 6.57 5.22 43.94
C THR A 9 7.22 6.36 43.15
N SER A 10 7.59 7.41 43.88
CA SER A 10 8.74 8.25 43.57
C SER A 10 10.00 7.39 43.63
N THR A 11 10.74 7.22 42.53
CA THR A 11 12.23 7.15 42.41
C THR A 11 12.66 6.47 41.11
N ILE A 12 13.77 6.95 40.53
CA ILE A 12 14.48 6.55 39.28
C ILE A 12 13.98 7.37 38.07
N LEU A 13 14.50 8.60 37.85
CA LEU A 13 15.70 8.92 37.04
C LEU A 13 15.62 8.18 35.70
N GLU A 14 15.43 8.85 34.57
CA GLU A 14 16.40 9.79 34.04
C GLU A 14 15.69 10.95 33.33
N GLU A 15 16.18 12.16 33.59
CA GLU A 15 16.43 13.12 32.51
C GLU A 15 17.27 12.37 31.48
N THR A 16 16.61 11.60 30.63
CA THR A 16 17.25 11.22 29.38
C THR A 16 17.32 12.53 28.63
N ASP A 17 18.55 12.95 28.32
CA ASP A 17 18.88 13.70 27.13
C ASP A 17 18.28 12.95 25.91
N LEU A 18 16.95 12.92 25.81
CA LEU A 18 16.23 12.37 24.69
C LEU A 18 16.63 13.28 23.55
N ALA A 19 17.52 12.72 22.73
CA ALA A 19 18.13 13.33 21.58
C ALA A 19 17.26 14.45 21.03
N ILE A 20 17.87 15.63 20.88
CA ILE A 20 17.34 16.89 20.33
C ILE A 20 16.78 16.72 18.88
N GLY A 21 16.51 15.49 18.42
CA GLY A 21 15.90 15.13 17.14
C GLY A 21 14.63 14.28 17.21
N GLU A 22 14.19 13.75 18.36
CA GLU A 22 12.93 13.00 18.43
C GLU A 22 11.72 13.94 18.52
N LYS A 23 11.14 14.27 17.37
CA LYS A 23 9.83 14.92 17.29
C LYS A 23 8.81 14.06 18.01
N GLN A 24 8.48 14.44 19.25
CA GLN A 24 7.34 13.86 19.96
C GLN A 24 6.08 14.13 19.13
N PRO A 25 5.40 13.09 18.63
CA PRO A 25 4.25 13.26 17.75
C PRO A 25 3.10 13.89 18.53
N ILE A 26 2.42 14.86 17.91
CA ILE A 26 1.31 15.58 18.56
C ILE A 26 0.15 14.60 18.76
N LEU A 27 -0.33 14.48 20.01
CA LEU A 27 -1.48 13.64 20.34
C LEU A 27 -2.75 14.31 19.83
N LEU A 28 -3.44 13.63 18.91
CA LEU A 28 -4.69 14.10 18.34
C LEU A 28 -5.88 13.32 18.92
N PRO A 29 -6.97 13.99 19.32
CA PRO A 29 -8.20 13.33 19.70
C PRO A 29 -8.77 12.53 18.53
N GLU A 30 -9.29 11.34 18.85
CA GLU A 30 -9.76 10.34 17.87
C GLU A 30 -10.94 10.83 17.02
N LYS A 31 -11.80 11.71 17.56
CA LYS A 31 -13.03 12.18 16.92
C LYS A 31 -13.08 13.70 16.75
N SER A 32 -12.00 14.28 16.23
CA SER A 32 -12.02 15.70 15.85
C SER A 32 -12.18 15.87 14.35
N GLN A 33 -12.89 16.93 13.94
CA GLN A 33 -12.99 17.34 12.54
C GLN A 33 -11.60 17.60 11.93
N PHE A 34 -10.65 18.10 12.72
CA PHE A 34 -9.27 18.29 12.29
C PHE A 34 -8.60 16.97 11.91
N THR A 35 -8.74 15.93 12.74
CA THR A 35 -8.19 14.60 12.46
C THR A 35 -8.78 14.03 11.16
N GLU A 36 -10.06 14.26 10.88
CA GLU A 36 -10.69 13.81 9.63
C GLU A 36 -10.13 14.53 8.40
N LEU A 37 -10.01 15.86 8.46
CA LEU A 37 -9.45 16.67 7.37
C LEU A 37 -7.98 16.33 7.10
N LEU A 38 -7.19 16.14 8.17
CA LEU A 38 -5.80 15.72 8.07
C LEU A 38 -5.68 14.38 7.34
N VAL A 39 -6.49 13.40 7.72
CA VAL A 39 -6.48 12.07 7.09
C VAL A 39 -6.88 12.15 5.62
N LEU A 40 -7.85 13.00 5.27
CA LEU A 40 -8.26 13.20 3.89
C LEU A 40 -7.13 13.84 3.05
N ARG A 41 -6.46 14.86 3.60
CA ARG A 41 -5.31 15.50 2.96
C ARG A 41 -4.19 14.50 2.68
N GLU A 42 -3.80 13.73 3.69
CA GLU A 42 -2.73 12.73 3.53
C GLU A 42 -3.15 11.60 2.60
N HIS A 43 -4.42 11.17 2.61
CA HIS A 43 -4.95 10.16 1.69
C HIS A 43 -4.84 10.61 0.21
N ILE A 44 -5.14 11.88 -0.07
CA ILE A 44 -4.98 12.46 -1.41
C ILE A 44 -3.48 12.58 -1.75
N ALA A 45 -2.64 13.00 -0.80
CA ALA A 45 -1.20 13.14 -1.00
C ALA A 45 -0.50 11.80 -1.32
N VAL A 46 -1.02 10.68 -0.80
CA VAL A 46 -0.56 9.33 -1.16
C VAL A 46 -1.28 8.75 -2.38
N PHE A 47 -1.89 9.58 -3.23
CA PHE A 47 -2.59 9.19 -4.46
C PHE A 47 -3.67 8.12 -4.24
N HIS A 48 -4.55 8.36 -3.26
CA HIS A 48 -5.65 7.45 -2.90
C HIS A 48 -5.21 6.03 -2.52
N SER A 49 -3.97 5.88 -2.05
CA SER A 49 -3.40 4.59 -1.65
C SER A 49 -4.12 3.98 -0.43
N VAL A 50 -3.75 2.73 -0.15
CA VAL A 50 -4.30 1.91 0.93
C VAL A 50 -4.09 2.51 2.32
N VAL A 51 -4.88 2.03 3.28
CA VAL A 51 -4.89 2.46 4.70
C VAL A 51 -3.49 2.48 5.32
N SER A 52 -2.62 1.53 4.98
CA SER A 52 -1.25 1.47 5.53
C SER A 52 -0.40 2.66 5.12
N ALA A 53 -0.44 3.07 3.85
CA ALA A 53 0.35 4.17 3.33
C ALA A 53 -0.04 5.50 4.00
N THR A 54 -1.34 5.77 4.03
CA THR A 54 -1.88 6.98 4.69
C THR A 54 -1.50 7.02 6.17
N LEU A 55 -1.58 5.87 6.86
CA LEU A 55 -1.26 5.77 8.28
C LEU A 55 0.24 5.93 8.57
N THR A 56 1.11 5.42 7.71
CA THR A 56 2.56 5.64 7.81
C THR A 56 2.89 7.13 7.70
N GLN A 57 2.20 7.85 6.82
CA GLN A 57 2.42 9.28 6.65
C GLN A 57 1.96 10.10 7.86
N ILE A 58 0.76 9.80 8.39
CA ILE A 58 0.23 10.45 9.59
C ILE A 58 1.15 10.20 10.80
N LYS A 59 1.64 8.97 10.98
CA LYS A 59 2.51 8.59 12.11
C LYS A 59 3.84 9.34 12.17
N ARG A 60 4.30 9.94 11.07
CA ARG A 60 5.53 10.76 11.06
C ARG A 60 5.36 12.08 11.81
N THR A 61 4.13 12.54 12.00
CA THR A 61 3.85 13.88 12.52
C THR A 61 2.85 13.86 13.68
N PHE A 62 1.94 12.90 13.70
CA PHE A 62 0.84 12.84 14.65
C PHE A 62 0.66 11.45 15.25
N TRP A 63 0.29 11.44 16.53
CA TRP A 63 -0.15 10.24 17.22
C TRP A 63 -1.66 10.29 17.39
N VAL A 64 -2.38 9.48 16.62
CA VAL A 64 -3.84 9.35 16.73
C VAL A 64 -4.15 7.98 17.35
N PRO A 65 -4.71 7.91 18.56
CA PRO A 65 -5.18 6.65 19.13
C PRO A 65 -6.19 5.99 18.21
N LYS A 66 -6.06 4.68 17.96
CA LYS A 66 -6.98 3.90 17.11
C LYS A 66 -7.21 4.47 15.69
N ALA A 67 -6.28 5.29 15.17
CA ALA A 67 -6.38 5.96 13.87
C ALA A 67 -6.83 5.04 12.73
N ARG A 68 -6.24 3.83 12.69
CA ARG A 68 -6.49 2.82 11.65
C ARG A 68 -7.96 2.42 11.60
N GLN A 69 -8.56 2.16 12.76
CA GLN A 69 -9.83 1.48 12.87
C GLN A 69 -11.01 2.44 12.69
N LEU A 70 -10.99 3.59 13.38
CA LEU A 70 -12.15 4.49 13.38
C LEU A 70 -12.08 5.60 12.34
N VAL A 71 -10.91 6.21 12.13
CA VAL A 71 -10.82 7.40 11.26
C VAL A 71 -10.40 7.02 9.84
N VAL A 72 -9.23 6.39 9.67
CA VAL A 72 -8.64 6.15 8.34
C VAL A 72 -9.48 5.17 7.52
N LYS A 73 -9.89 4.04 8.11
CA LYS A 73 -10.71 3.05 7.39
C LYS A 73 -12.09 3.61 7.00
N ARG A 74 -12.70 4.44 7.85
CA ARG A 74 -14.00 5.06 7.57
C ARG A 74 -13.90 6.06 6.41
N LEU A 75 -12.86 6.89 6.40
CA LEU A 75 -12.67 7.92 5.38
C LEU A 75 -12.26 7.33 4.03
N ILE A 76 -11.32 6.38 4.01
CA ILE A 76 -10.89 5.73 2.76
C ILE A 76 -12.03 4.92 2.14
N LYS A 77 -12.89 4.29 2.94
CA LYS A 77 -14.10 3.62 2.43
C LYS A 77 -15.10 4.55 1.75
N ARG A 78 -15.08 5.85 2.06
CA ARG A 78 -15.94 6.87 1.42
C ARG A 78 -15.29 7.47 0.18
N CYS A 79 -14.04 7.14 -0.11
CA CYS A 79 -13.34 7.63 -1.28
C CYS A 79 -13.86 6.93 -2.54
N ALA A 80 -14.57 7.68 -3.39
CA ALA A 80 -15.08 7.17 -4.68
C ALA A 80 -13.95 6.71 -5.61
N VAL A 81 -12.86 7.47 -5.65
CA VAL A 81 -11.68 7.18 -6.47
C VAL A 81 -11.07 5.82 -6.11
N PHE A 82 -10.88 5.55 -4.81
CA PHE A 82 -10.41 4.24 -4.35
C PHE A 82 -11.39 3.12 -4.74
N HIS A 83 -12.70 3.37 -4.67
CA HIS A 83 -13.70 2.37 -5.04
C HIS A 83 -13.69 2.06 -6.55
N GLU A 84 -13.48 3.07 -7.39
CA GLU A 84 -13.32 2.90 -8.84
C GLU A 84 -12.07 2.07 -9.17
N TYR A 85 -10.93 2.39 -8.55
CA TYR A 85 -9.70 1.61 -8.76
C TYR A 85 -9.76 0.20 -8.15
N ALA A 86 -10.49 0.01 -7.04
CA ALA A 86 -10.69 -1.28 -6.40
C ALA A 86 -11.83 -2.10 -7.05
N ALA A 87 -12.54 -1.54 -8.04
CA ALA A 87 -13.57 -2.25 -8.76
C ALA A 87 -12.96 -3.49 -9.43
N LYS A 88 -13.70 -4.60 -9.39
CA LYS A 88 -13.25 -5.82 -10.06
C LYS A 88 -13.14 -5.54 -11.57
N PRO A 89 -12.05 -5.98 -12.23
CA PRO A 89 -12.00 -5.92 -13.68
C PRO A 89 -13.19 -6.70 -14.23
N ALA A 90 -13.86 -6.14 -15.24
CA ALA A 90 -14.95 -6.83 -15.91
C ALA A 90 -14.47 -8.19 -16.42
N ASP A 91 -15.34 -9.20 -16.41
CA ASP A 91 -15.05 -10.48 -17.04
C ASP A 91 -14.76 -10.23 -18.52
N GLN A 92 -13.49 -10.35 -18.89
CA GLN A 92 -13.07 -10.18 -20.26
C GLN A 92 -13.56 -11.39 -21.04
N VAL A 93 -14.63 -11.22 -21.82
CA VAL A 93 -15.08 -12.21 -22.80
C VAL A 93 -13.98 -12.33 -23.86
N THR A 94 -13.14 -13.34 -23.73
CA THR A 94 -12.12 -13.63 -24.73
C THR A 94 -12.81 -14.24 -25.95
N ALA A 95 -12.69 -13.57 -27.10
CA ALA A 95 -13.14 -14.13 -28.36
C ALA A 95 -12.33 -15.41 -28.67
N GLN A 96 -12.99 -16.42 -29.25
CA GLN A 96 -12.31 -17.63 -29.69
C GLN A 96 -11.20 -17.26 -30.69
N LEU A 97 -9.97 -17.67 -30.39
CA LEU A 97 -8.84 -17.43 -31.29
C LEU A 97 -9.05 -18.18 -32.62
N PRO A 98 -8.80 -17.54 -33.78
CA PRO A 98 -8.86 -18.23 -35.07
C PRO A 98 -7.92 -19.44 -35.11
N ARG A 99 -8.37 -20.53 -35.75
CA ARG A 99 -7.63 -21.80 -35.84
C ARG A 99 -6.21 -21.64 -36.37
N GLU A 100 -6.02 -20.70 -37.30
CA GLU A 100 -4.73 -20.37 -37.91
C GLU A 100 -3.66 -19.91 -36.89
N ARG A 101 -4.08 -19.31 -35.77
CA ARG A 101 -3.16 -18.84 -34.70
C ARG A 101 -2.78 -19.96 -33.72
N ILE A 102 -3.60 -21.00 -33.62
CA ILE A 102 -3.42 -22.14 -32.70
C ILE A 102 -2.83 -23.38 -33.38
N THR A 103 -2.76 -23.40 -34.72
CA THR A 103 -2.01 -24.39 -35.47
C THR A 103 -0.50 -24.17 -35.30
N LYS A 104 0.20 -25.16 -34.75
CA LYS A 104 1.67 -25.16 -34.66
C LYS A 104 2.25 -24.98 -36.06
N SER A 105 3.08 -23.97 -36.26
CA SER A 105 3.78 -23.79 -37.54
C SER A 105 4.67 -25.02 -37.81
N PRO A 106 4.74 -25.53 -39.05
CA PRO A 106 5.68 -26.58 -39.38
C PRO A 106 7.12 -26.11 -39.10
N PRO A 107 8.02 -27.02 -38.69
CA PRO A 107 9.42 -26.67 -38.44
C PRO A 107 10.05 -26.07 -39.71
N PRO A 108 10.98 -25.09 -39.58
CA PRO A 108 11.65 -24.53 -40.74
C PRO A 108 12.35 -25.63 -41.54
N LEU A 109 12.29 -25.51 -42.87
CA LEU A 109 12.92 -26.45 -43.80
C LEU A 109 14.40 -26.58 -43.43
N LYS A 110 14.84 -27.82 -43.15
CA LYS A 110 16.26 -28.11 -42.95
C LYS A 110 16.97 -27.77 -44.26
N SER A 111 17.86 -26.79 -44.24
CA SER A 111 18.74 -26.52 -45.37
C SER A 111 19.55 -27.78 -45.64
N GLN A 112 19.34 -28.44 -46.78
CA GLN A 112 20.28 -29.43 -47.25
C GLN A 112 21.56 -28.68 -47.60
N ALA A 113 22.63 -28.88 -46.82
CA ALA A 113 23.95 -28.51 -47.27
C ALA A 113 24.24 -29.38 -48.50
N SER A 114 24.19 -28.78 -49.69
CA SER A 114 24.64 -29.46 -50.90
C SER A 114 26.14 -29.72 -50.73
N THR A 115 26.52 -30.98 -50.63
CA THR A 115 27.91 -31.40 -50.78
C THR A 115 28.36 -31.01 -52.19
N PHE A 116 29.10 -29.90 -52.28
CA PHE A 116 29.78 -29.47 -53.49
C PHE A 116 30.85 -30.52 -53.79
N GLN A 117 30.63 -31.30 -54.86
CA GLN A 117 31.58 -32.31 -55.32
C GLN A 117 32.83 -31.59 -55.85
N ASP A 118 33.95 -31.72 -55.12
CA ASP A 118 35.28 -31.45 -55.68
C ASP A 118 35.59 -32.55 -56.72
N ARG A 119 35.38 -32.19 -57.98
CA ARG A 119 35.89 -32.90 -59.14
C ARG A 119 36.84 -31.96 -59.85
N PHE A 120 38.08 -31.82 -59.37
CA PHE A 120 39.27 -31.46 -60.15
C PHE A 120 40.52 -31.59 -59.26
N LEU A 121 41.11 -32.79 -59.22
CA LEU A 121 42.46 -33.14 -59.68
C LEU A 121 42.72 -34.62 -59.41
#